data_AF-A0AAW9TIU4-F1
#
_entry.id   AF-A0AAW9TIU4-F1
#
_cell.length_a   1.000
_cell.length_b   1.000
_cell.length_c   1.000
_cell.angle_alpha   90.00
_cell.angle_beta   90.00
_cell.angle_gamma   90.00
#
_symmetry.space_group_name_H-M   'P 1'
#
loop_
_entity.id
_entity.type
_entity.pdbx_description
1 polymer ?
#
loop_
_entity_poly.entity_id
_entity_poly.type
_entity_poly.pdbx_seq_one_letter_code
_entity_poly.pdbx_strand_id
1 'polypeptide(L)' 'MKDCPASEFGCTCNRCAVDRDDDLEALKQFNRASYSLAMSLIFLAAVLGVLAAGLWNADRVQELVAHERNV' A
#
# COMPACT_ATOMS: atom_id res chain seq x y z
N MET A 1 -25.59 -21.26 41.53
CA MET A 1 -24.99 -20.73 40.29
C MET A 1 -23.83 -19.87 40.72
N LYS A 2 -22.60 -20.26 40.34
CA LYS A 2 -21.35 -19.64 40.75
C LYS A 2 -21.15 -18.32 40.00
N ASP A 3 -20.59 -17.35 40.69
CA ASP A 3 -20.36 -15.97 40.27
C ASP A 3 -19.76 -15.86 38.86
N CYS A 4 -20.37 -15.04 38.00
CA CYS A 4 -19.87 -14.72 36.66
C CYS A 4 -19.17 -13.35 36.74
N PRO A 5 -17.82 -13.27 36.77
CA PRO A 5 -17.08 -12.01 36.88
C PRO A 5 -17.12 -11.16 35.60
N ALA A 6 -17.84 -11.62 34.56
CA ALA A 6 -17.83 -11.02 33.22
C ALA A 6 -18.50 -9.64 33.14
N SER A 7 -19.31 -9.26 34.13
CA SER A 7 -19.96 -7.94 34.16
C SER A 7 -18.98 -6.79 34.35
N GLU A 8 -17.79 -7.02 34.95
CA GLU A 8 -16.75 -5.98 35.07
C GLU A 8 -16.00 -5.70 33.76
N PHE A 9 -16.10 -6.61 32.76
CA PHE A 9 -15.45 -6.49 31.45
C PHE A 9 -16.46 -6.34 30.31
N GLY A 10 -17.70 -5.90 30.59
CA GLY A 10 -18.70 -5.61 29.56
C GLY A 10 -19.24 -6.84 28.82
N CYS A 11 -19.13 -8.04 29.40
CA CYS A 11 -19.64 -9.26 28.78
C CYS A 11 -20.75 -9.89 29.64
N THR A 12 -21.81 -10.37 28.99
CA THR A 12 -22.77 -11.26 29.66
C THR A 12 -22.37 -12.71 29.39
N CYS A 13 -22.64 -13.59 30.35
CA CYS A 13 -22.21 -15.00 30.37
C CYS A 13 -22.62 -15.83 29.12
N ASN A 14 -23.47 -15.30 28.22
CA ASN A 14 -23.87 -15.93 26.96
C ASN A 14 -23.65 -15.09 25.69
N ARG A 15 -23.14 -13.85 25.78
CA ARG A 15 -22.84 -13.00 24.61
C ARG A 15 -21.87 -11.90 24.99
N CYS A 16 -20.73 -11.85 24.29
CA CYS A 16 -19.86 -10.68 24.30
C CYS A 16 -20.56 -9.56 23.52
N ALA A 17 -20.75 -8.41 24.15
CA ALA A 17 -21.14 -7.19 23.47
C ALA A 17 -19.91 -6.59 22.78
N VAL A 18 -19.47 -7.22 21.68
CA VAL A 18 -18.58 -6.58 20.72
C VAL A 18 -19.43 -6.25 19.51
N ASP A 19 -19.58 -4.96 19.23
CA ASP A 19 -20.25 -4.49 18.03
C ASP A 19 -19.37 -4.84 16.81
N ARG A 20 -19.65 -5.99 16.18
CA ARG A 20 -18.74 -6.59 15.20
C ARG A 20 -18.78 -5.92 13.83
N ASP A 21 -19.78 -5.07 13.58
CA ASP A 21 -20.02 -4.48 12.27
C ASP A 21 -19.11 -3.26 12.01
N ASP A 22 -18.86 -2.42 13.02
CA ASP A 22 -17.98 -1.24 12.92
C ASP A 22 -16.52 -1.61 12.62
N ASP A 23 -16.00 -2.66 13.28
CA ASP A 23 -14.63 -3.14 13.05
C ASP A 23 -14.45 -3.67 11.62
N LEU A 24 -15.46 -4.34 11.06
CA LEU A 24 -15.37 -4.94 9.72
C LEU A 24 -15.39 -3.88 8.61
N GLU A 25 -16.15 -2.80 8.78
CA GLU A 25 -16.19 -1.68 7.84
C GLU A 25 -14.86 -0.90 7.85
N ALA A 26 -14.30 -0.65 9.04
CA ALA A 26 -12.99 -0.05 9.20
C ALA A 26 -11.88 -0.88 8.52
N LEU A 27 -11.88 -2.20 8.71
CA LEU A 27 -10.92 -3.09 8.04
C LEU A 27 -11.07 -3.09 6.51
N LYS A 28 -12.29 -3.08 5.98
CA LYS A 28 -12.54 -3.00 4.53
C LYS A 28 -12.03 -1.69 3.95
N GLN A 29 -12.28 -0.58 4.61
CA GLN A 29 -11.81 0.74 4.18
C GLN A 29 -10.28 0.83 4.22
N PHE A 30 -9.65 0.32 5.28
CA PHE A 30 -8.20 0.25 5.39
C PHE A 30 -7.57 -0.60 4.29
N ASN A 31 -8.14 -1.76 3.98
CA ASN A 31 -7.66 -2.62 2.90
C ASN A 31 -7.80 -1.94 1.54
N ARG A 32 -8.95 -1.31 1.26
CA ARG A 32 -9.17 -0.56 0.02
C ARG A 32 -8.17 0.59 -0.15
N ALA A 33 -7.92 1.37 0.91
CA ALA A 33 -6.94 2.45 0.90
C ALA A 33 -5.52 1.91 0.68
N SER A 34 -5.16 0.84 1.38
CA SER A 34 -3.84 0.20 1.28
C SER A 34 -3.60 -0.38 -0.12
N TYR A 35 -4.60 -1.03 -0.70
CA TYR A 35 -4.53 -1.57 -2.06
C TYR A 35 -4.35 -0.46 -3.10
N SER A 36 -5.14 0.62 -3.00
CA SER A 36 -5.02 1.78 -3.89
C SER A 36 -3.64 2.44 -3.80
N LEU A 37 -3.12 2.57 -2.58
CA LEU A 37 -1.79 3.11 -2.33
C LEU A 37 -0.71 2.21 -2.93
N ALA A 38 -0.78 0.90 -2.68
CA ALA A 38 0.16 -0.07 -3.22
C ALA A 38 0.19 -0.03 -4.76
N MET A 39 -0.98 -0.02 -5.41
CA MET A 39 -1.08 0.08 -6.86
C MET A 39 -0.50 1.41 -7.40
N SER A 40 -0.74 2.52 -6.70
CA SER A 40 -0.19 3.82 -7.07
C SER A 40 1.33 3.84 -6.98
N LEU A 41 1.90 3.24 -5.93
CA LEU A 41 3.36 3.12 -5.77
C LEU A 41 3.99 2.23 -6.84
N ILE A 42 3.35 1.09 -7.18
CA ILE A 42 3.81 0.22 -8.26
C ILE A 42 3.81 0.97 -9.59
N PHE A 43 2.74 1.70 -9.90
CA PHE A 43 2.65 2.49 -11.13
C PHE A 43 3.71 3.59 -11.17
N LEU A 44 3.89 4.32 -10.07
CA LEU A 44 4.93 5.35 -9.97
C LEU A 44 6.33 4.77 -10.18
N ALA A 45 6.63 3.62 -9.57
CA ALA A 45 7.91 2.93 -9.75
C ALA A 45 8.14 2.52 -11.21
N ALA A 46 7.10 2.01 -11.88
CA ALA A 46 7.18 1.66 -13.30
C ALA A 46 7.47 2.88 -14.19
N VAL A 47 6.78 4.01 -13.95
CA VAL A 47 7.02 5.26 -14.68
C VAL A 47 8.44 5.76 -14.49
N LEU A 48 8.93 5.78 -13.24
CA LEU A 48 10.30 6.19 -12.93
C LEU A 48 11.34 5.27 -13.58
N GLY A 49 11.09 3.95 -13.61
CA GLY A 49 11.96 2.99 -14.28
C GLY A 49 12.09 3.23 -15.78
N VAL A 50 10.97 3.50 -16.46
CA VAL A 50 10.97 3.82 -17.90
C VAL A 50 11.72 5.12 -18.18
N LEU A 51 11.50 6.16 -17.37
CA LEU A 51 12.21 7.44 -17.52
C LEU A 51 13.71 7.27 -17.30
N ALA A 52 14.13 6.55 -16.27
CA ALA A 52 15.54 6.30 -15.99
C ALA A 52 16.23 5.54 -17.14
N ALA A 53 15.58 4.50 -17.68
CA ALA A 53 16.11 3.78 -18.84
C ALA A 53 16.19 4.66 -20.10
N GLY A 54 15.18 5.50 -20.33
CA GLY A 54 15.17 6.46 -21.43
C GLY A 54 16.30 7.49 -21.34
N LEU A 55 16.50 8.08 -20.15
CA LEU A 55 17.59 9.03 -19.90
C LEU A 55 18.96 8.39 -20.11
N TRP A 56 19.16 7.17 -19.58
CA TRP A 56 20.41 6.44 -19.77
C TRP A 56 20.74 6.23 -21.26
N ASN A 57 19.75 5.84 -22.06
CA ASN A 57 19.96 5.65 -23.50
C ASN A 57 20.20 6.98 -24.24
N ALA A 58 19.51 8.05 -23.85
CA ALA A 58 19.71 9.37 -24.46
C ALA A 58 21.14 9.88 -24.23
N ASP A 59 21.66 9.74 -23.02
CA ASP A 59 23.03 10.11 -22.66
C ASP A 59 24.06 9.34 -23.50
N ARG A 60 23.87 8.02 -23.64
CA ARG A 60 24.70 7.17 -24.50
C ARG A 60 24.70 7.59 -25.96
N VAL A 61 23.53 7.95 -26.50
CA VAL A 61 23.42 8.42 -27.89
C VAL A 61 24.13 9.77 -28.06
N GLN A 62 24.01 10.66 -27.08
CA GLN A 62 24.70 11.95 -27.12
C GLN A 62 26.22 11.78 -27.09
N GLU A 63 26.74 10.86 -26.26
CA GLU A 63 28.16 10.50 -26.20
C GLU A 63 28.66 9.97 -27.57
N LEU A 64 27.90 9.08 -28.21
CA LEU A 64 28.22 8.53 -29.53
C LEU A 64 28.23 9.61 -30.61
N VAL A 65 27.22 10.47 -30.67
CA VAL A 65 27.14 11.57 -31.66
C VAL A 65 28.28 12.58 -31.46
N ALA A 66 28.63 12.89 -30.20
CA ALA A 66 29.77 13.75 -29.91
C ALA A 66 31.08 13.13 -30.39
N HIS A 67 31.24 11.81 -30.20
CA HIS A 67 32.41 11.10 -30.68
C HIS A 67 32.48 11.08 -32.21
N GLU A 68 31.38 10.84 -32.94
CA GLU A 68 31.35 10.87 -34.40
C GLU A 68 31.66 12.25 -34.98
N ARG A 69 31.27 13.34 -34.31
CA ARG A 69 31.59 14.71 -34.77
C ARG A 69 33.03 15.15 -34.47
N ASN A 70 33.70 14.48 -33.54
CA ASN A 70 35.06 14.82 -33.10
C ASN A 70 36.15 13.91 -33.72
N VAL A 71 35.76 12.95 -34.56
CA VAL A 71 36.63 12.11 -35.42
C VAL A 71 36.71 12.74 -36.81
#